data_AF-A0A1G6HMC3-F1
#
_entry.id   AF-A0A1G6HMC3-F1
#
_cell.length_a   1.000
_cell.length_b   1.000
_cell.length_c   1.000
_cell.angle_alpha   90.00
_cell.angle_beta   90.00
_cell.angle_gamma   90.00
#
_symmetry.space_group_name_H-M   'P 1'
#
loop_
_entity.id
_entity.type
_entity.pdbx_description
1 polymer ?
#
loop_
_entity_poly.entity_id
_entity_poly.type
_entity_poly.pdbx_seq_one_letter_code
_entity_poly.pdbx_strand_id
1 'polypeptide(L)'
;MRKPTAAVGSALFFLVGPGIVAGLIPWWITGWQMEEPLPFWGPLRVIGVLMLLAGVSVLIQAFVRFVVEGLGTPVPIAPPSRLVVGGMYRYVRNPMYVALIWVVVGQALILGQLPLLLYGAAFLLISATFVRWYEEPKLKRQFGADYEVYRRAVPAWWPRLRPWNSEEKGGEN
;
A
#
# COMPACT_ATOMS: atom_id res chain seq x y z
N MET A 1 -2.55 18.50 26.83
CA MET A 1 -2.07 17.11 26.72
C MET A 1 -3.26 16.16 26.51
N ARG A 2 -3.54 15.79 25.25
CA ARG A 2 -4.54 14.77 24.83
C ARG A 2 -4.05 14.18 23.49
N LYS A 3 -2.94 13.44 23.51
CA LYS A 3 -2.27 12.91 22.29
C LYS A 3 -2.16 11.38 22.19
N PRO A 4 -2.15 10.55 23.26
CA PRO A 4 -1.89 9.11 23.10
C PRO A 4 -3.09 8.35 22.50
N THR A 5 -4.33 8.74 22.84
CA THR A 5 -5.53 8.00 22.42
C THR A 5 -5.81 8.08 20.91
N ALA A 6 -5.53 9.24 20.28
CA ALA A 6 -5.72 9.43 18.85
C ALA A 6 -4.66 8.67 18.02
N ALA A 7 -3.40 8.64 18.48
CA ALA A 7 -2.33 7.88 17.83
C ALA A 7 -2.58 6.37 17.89
N VAL A 8 -3.05 5.87 19.05
CA VAL A 8 -3.44 4.47 19.23
C VAL A 8 -4.61 4.11 18.31
N GLY A 9 -5.65 4.96 18.23
CA GLY A 9 -6.81 4.73 17.35
C GLY A 9 -6.43 4.63 15.87
N SER A 10 -5.58 5.53 15.38
CA SER A 10 -5.12 5.49 13.98
C SER A 10 -4.16 4.33 13.70
N ALA A 11 -3.31 3.95 14.66
CA ALA A 11 -2.45 2.77 14.52
C ALA A 11 -3.28 1.48 14.47
N LEU A 12 -4.32 1.37 15.31
CA LEU A 12 -5.28 0.27 15.23
C LEU A 12 -5.98 0.23 13.88
N PHE A 13 -6.47 1.36 13.37
CA PHE A 13 -7.10 1.40 12.06
C PHE A 13 -6.14 0.95 10.94
N PHE A 14 -4.90 1.42 10.99
CA PHE A 14 -3.85 1.05 10.04
C PHE A 14 -3.45 -0.42 10.13
N LEU A 15 -3.65 -1.07 11.27
CA LEU A 15 -3.39 -2.51 11.44
C LEU A 15 -4.60 -3.35 11.03
N VAL A 16 -5.81 -2.89 11.39
CA VAL A 16 -7.07 -3.57 11.13
C VAL A 16 -7.36 -3.65 9.64
N GLY A 17 -7.16 -2.56 8.88
CA GLY A 17 -7.41 -2.56 7.43
C GLY A 17 -6.62 -3.65 6.68
N PRO A 18 -5.27 -3.62 6.72
CA PRO A 18 -4.41 -4.67 6.20
C PRO A 18 -4.68 -6.04 6.80
N GLY A 19 -4.94 -6.14 8.12
CA GLY A 19 -5.24 -7.42 8.78
C GLY A 19 -6.52 -8.07 8.26
N ILE A 20 -7.54 -7.27 7.90
CA ILE A 20 -8.75 -7.78 7.25
C ILE A 20 -8.43 -8.23 5.83
N VAL A 21 -7.79 -7.36 5.03
CA VAL A 21 -7.53 -7.60 3.60
C VAL A 21 -6.60 -8.78 3.36
N ALA A 22 -5.56 -8.92 4.18
CA ALA A 22 -4.51 -9.93 4.02
C ALA A 22 -4.62 -11.09 5.03
N GLY A 23 -5.51 -11.03 6.01
CA GLY A 23 -5.68 -12.07 7.03
C GLY A 23 -7.09 -12.65 7.04
N LEU A 24 -8.06 -11.85 7.46
CA LEU A 24 -9.43 -12.32 7.70
C LEU A 24 -10.15 -12.77 6.42
N ILE A 25 -10.08 -11.97 5.34
CA ILE A 25 -10.75 -12.29 4.08
C ILE A 25 -10.10 -13.52 3.42
N PRO A 26 -8.77 -13.61 3.27
CA PRO A 26 -8.13 -14.81 2.76
C PRO A 26 -8.46 -16.05 3.58
N TRP A 27 -8.44 -15.96 4.92
CA TRP A 27 -8.86 -17.04 5.79
C TRP A 27 -10.31 -17.48 5.51
N TRP A 28 -11.23 -16.53 5.36
CA TRP A 28 -12.63 -16.83 5.11
C TRP A 28 -12.86 -17.51 3.74
N ILE A 29 -12.08 -17.12 2.73
CA ILE A 29 -12.16 -17.72 1.39
C ILE A 29 -11.54 -19.12 1.35
N THR A 30 -10.42 -19.33 2.06
CA THR A 30 -9.52 -20.48 1.83
C THR A 30 -9.47 -21.47 2.99
N GLY A 31 -9.85 -21.05 4.19
CA GLY A 31 -9.60 -21.79 5.42
C GLY A 31 -8.11 -22.03 5.73
N TRP A 32 -7.19 -21.32 5.06
CA TRP A 32 -5.75 -21.63 5.03
C TRP A 32 -5.41 -23.04 4.54
N GLN A 33 -6.30 -23.64 3.74
CA GLN A 33 -6.05 -24.94 3.14
C GLN A 33 -5.09 -24.80 1.97
N MET A 34 -4.13 -25.72 1.88
CA MET A 34 -3.19 -25.78 0.77
C MET A 34 -3.68 -26.79 -0.25
N GLU A 35 -3.79 -26.34 -1.49
CA GLU A 35 -4.09 -27.16 -2.65
C GLU A 35 -2.86 -27.27 -3.55
N GLU A 36 -2.84 -28.34 -4.34
CA GLU A 36 -1.85 -28.55 -5.41
C GLU A 36 -2.58 -28.60 -6.74
N PRO A 37 -2.85 -27.42 -7.35
CA PRO A 37 -3.65 -27.34 -8.56
C PRO A 37 -2.95 -27.96 -9.78
N LEU A 38 -1.60 -28.00 -9.80
CA LEU A 38 -0.80 -28.60 -10.86
C LEU A 38 0.38 -29.41 -10.30
N PRO A 39 0.88 -30.41 -11.05
CA PRO A 39 2.15 -31.08 -10.73
C PRO A 39 3.29 -30.07 -10.65
N PHE A 40 4.23 -30.27 -9.71
CA PHE A 40 5.41 -29.42 -9.53
C PHE A 40 5.09 -27.96 -9.16
N TRP A 41 4.05 -27.69 -8.37
CA TRP A 41 3.71 -26.34 -7.90
C TRP A 41 4.73 -25.72 -6.92
N GLY A 42 5.68 -26.51 -6.41
CA GLY A 42 6.70 -26.10 -5.43
C GLY A 42 7.44 -24.78 -5.76
N PRO A 43 7.97 -24.57 -6.98
CA PRO A 43 8.62 -23.31 -7.35
C PRO A 43 7.68 -22.10 -7.29
N LEU A 44 6.40 -22.25 -7.65
CA LEU A 44 5.42 -21.16 -7.55
C LEU A 44 5.16 -20.80 -6.08
N ARG A 45 5.18 -21.77 -5.16
CA ARG A 45 5.10 -21.48 -3.73
C ARG A 45 6.29 -20.64 -3.25
N VAL A 46 7.51 -20.93 -3.72
CA VAL A 46 8.70 -20.13 -3.39
C VAL A 46 8.52 -18.69 -3.87
N ILE A 47 8.06 -18.48 -5.10
CA ILE A 47 7.74 -17.14 -5.62
C ILE A 47 6.68 -16.47 -4.74
N GLY A 48 5.64 -17.22 -4.35
CA GLY A 48 4.58 -16.73 -3.46
C GLY A 48 5.10 -16.27 -2.10
N VAL A 49 6.01 -17.03 -1.49
CA VAL A 49 6.67 -16.67 -0.22
C VAL A 49 7.49 -15.39 -0.39
N LEU A 50 8.28 -15.28 -1.47
CA LEU A 50 9.07 -14.07 -1.72
C LEU A 50 8.18 -12.83 -1.90
N MET A 51 7.08 -12.96 -2.64
CA MET A 51 6.10 -11.88 -2.81
C MET A 51 5.44 -11.49 -1.49
N LEU A 52 5.04 -12.47 -0.67
CA LEU A 52 4.45 -12.25 0.63
C LEU A 52 5.42 -11.51 1.56
N LEU A 53 6.67 -11.96 1.65
CA LEU A 53 7.69 -11.33 2.49
C LEU A 53 7.98 -9.90 2.03
N ALA A 54 8.11 -9.68 0.72
CA ALA A 54 8.29 -8.34 0.16
C ALA A 54 7.11 -7.42 0.50
N GLY A 55 5.87 -7.86 0.28
CA GLY A 55 4.67 -7.09 0.62
C GLY A 55 4.57 -6.77 2.12
N VAL A 56 4.76 -7.77 2.98
CA VAL A 56 4.76 -7.59 4.44
C VAL A 56 5.84 -6.61 4.88
N SER A 57 7.04 -6.67 4.30
CA SER A 57 8.12 -5.72 4.63
C SER A 57 7.72 -4.27 4.33
N VAL A 58 7.03 -4.00 3.22
CA VAL A 58 6.53 -2.67 2.88
C VAL A 58 5.44 -2.22 3.85
N LEU A 59 4.53 -3.11 4.25
CA LEU A 59 3.48 -2.80 5.23
C LEU A 59 4.09 -2.48 6.60
N ILE A 60 5.08 -3.25 7.05
CA ILE A 60 5.81 -2.99 8.30
C ILE A 60 6.53 -1.64 8.23
N GLN A 61 7.23 -1.35 7.12
CA GLN A 61 7.89 -0.05 6.97
C GLN A 61 6.91 1.13 6.98
N ALA A 62 5.75 0.97 6.35
CA ALA A 62 4.69 1.96 6.38
C ALA A 62 4.14 2.16 7.80
N PHE A 63 3.93 1.07 8.55
CA PHE A 63 3.49 1.10 9.94
C PHE A 63 4.54 1.72 10.87
N VAL A 64 5.82 1.34 10.73
CA VAL A 64 6.92 1.91 11.53
C VAL A 64 7.03 3.40 11.26
N ARG A 65 7.00 3.86 10.01
CA ARG A 65 6.97 5.29 9.70
C ARG A 65 5.77 5.98 10.32
N PHE A 66 4.59 5.36 10.24
CA PHE A 66 3.37 5.90 10.84
C PHE A 66 3.51 6.10 12.35
N VAL A 67 4.05 5.10 13.06
CA VAL A 67 4.23 5.12 14.52
C VAL A 67 5.37 6.04 14.94
N VAL A 68 6.52 5.99 14.25
CA VAL A 68 7.75 6.73 14.61
C VAL A 68 7.70 8.18 14.19
N GLU A 69 7.27 8.47 12.96
CA GLU A 69 7.21 9.85 12.45
C GLU A 69 5.98 10.59 13.04
N GLY A 70 5.08 9.89 13.74
CA GLY A 70 3.92 10.48 14.40
C GLY A 70 2.99 11.20 13.44
N LEU A 71 3.11 10.89 12.13
CA LEU A 71 2.27 11.39 11.06
C LEU A 71 0.92 10.70 11.19
N GLY A 72 0.15 11.11 12.20
CA GLY A 72 -1.26 10.84 12.31
C GLY A 72 -1.86 11.01 10.92
N THR A 73 -2.56 9.98 10.48
CA THR A 73 -3.41 10.01 9.30
C THR A 73 -4.18 11.33 9.28
N PRO A 74 -4.42 11.92 8.11
CA PRO A 74 -4.73 13.33 7.89
C PRO A 74 -5.78 13.83 8.87
N VAL A 75 -5.33 14.27 10.05
CA VAL A 75 -6.18 14.91 11.02
C VAL A 75 -6.41 16.30 10.43
N PRO A 76 -7.67 16.73 10.20
CA PRO A 76 -8.04 18.02 9.61
C PRO A 76 -7.62 19.25 10.43
N ILE A 77 -6.63 19.14 11.30
CA ILE A 77 -6.25 20.17 12.28
C ILE A 77 -4.99 20.94 11.84
N ALA A 78 -4.22 20.43 10.87
CA ALA A 78 -3.24 21.22 10.11
C ALA A 78 -2.90 20.48 8.80
N PRO A 79 -3.60 20.73 7.68
CA PRO A 79 -3.18 20.18 6.39
C PRO A 79 -1.73 20.61 6.14
N PRO A 80 -0.80 19.68 5.85
CA PRO A 80 0.58 20.05 5.57
C PRO A 80 0.60 20.99 4.36
N SER A 81 1.30 22.12 4.48
CA SER A 81 1.39 23.15 3.43
C SER A 81 2.18 22.69 2.21
N ARG A 82 2.87 21.54 2.30
CA ARG A 82 3.61 20.90 1.21
C ARG A 82 3.32 19.41 1.18
N LEU A 83 3.29 18.84 -0.03
CA LEU A 83 3.20 17.39 -0.23
C LEU A 83 4.50 16.73 0.24
N VAL A 84 4.52 16.18 1.46
CA VAL A 84 5.68 15.46 2.00
C VAL A 84 5.67 14.04 1.44
N VAL A 85 6.46 13.81 0.38
CA VAL A 85 6.66 12.48 -0.22
C VAL A 85 7.88 11.80 0.44
N GLY A 86 7.61 11.01 1.48
CA GLY A 86 8.61 10.25 2.22
C GLY A 86 8.64 8.76 1.86
N GLY A 87 9.83 8.15 1.91
CA GLY A 87 9.98 6.69 1.81
C GLY A 87 9.46 6.09 0.51
N MET A 88 8.65 5.03 0.63
CA MET A 88 8.13 4.26 -0.52
C MET A 88 7.27 5.09 -1.47
N TYR A 89 6.66 6.18 -0.99
CA TYR A 89 5.90 7.11 -1.81
C TYR A 89 6.75 7.81 -2.88
N ARG A 90 8.09 7.79 -2.76
CA ARG A 90 9.01 8.31 -3.79
C ARG A 90 9.16 7.40 -5.00
N TYR A 91 8.81 6.12 -4.85
CA TYR A 91 8.96 5.10 -5.88
C TYR A 91 7.63 4.78 -6.57
N VAL A 92 6.54 4.77 -5.81
CA VAL A 92 5.17 4.50 -6.29
C VAL A 92 4.18 5.33 -5.48
N ARG A 93 3.10 5.82 -6.09
CA ARG A 93 2.13 6.67 -5.36
C ARG A 93 1.28 5.90 -4.35
N ASN A 94 1.02 4.61 -4.63
CA ASN A 94 0.12 3.78 -3.85
C ASN A 94 0.83 2.55 -3.24
N PRO A 95 1.93 2.73 -2.47
CA PRO A 95 2.78 1.62 -2.03
C PRO A 95 2.03 0.61 -1.15
N MET A 96 1.07 1.05 -0.34
CA MET A 96 0.29 0.16 0.54
C MET A 96 -0.63 -0.77 -0.26
N TYR A 97 -1.34 -0.24 -1.27
CA TYR A 97 -2.22 -1.06 -2.10
C TYR A 97 -1.41 -2.08 -2.90
N VAL A 98 -0.25 -1.67 -3.45
CA VAL A 98 0.68 -2.58 -4.15
C VAL A 98 1.16 -3.69 -3.21
N ALA A 99 1.56 -3.35 -1.98
CA ALA A 99 2.00 -4.32 -0.98
C ALA A 99 0.89 -5.32 -0.61
N LEU A 100 -0.35 -4.86 -0.41
CA LEU A 100 -1.49 -5.73 -0.14
C LEU A 100 -1.78 -6.68 -1.29
N ILE A 101 -1.74 -6.21 -2.53
CA ILE A 101 -1.90 -7.07 -3.71
C ILE A 101 -0.79 -8.13 -3.77
N TRP A 102 0.46 -7.76 -3.50
CA TRP A 102 1.57 -8.71 -3.46
C TRP A 102 1.40 -9.77 -2.38
N VAL A 103 0.90 -9.38 -1.19
CA VAL A 103 0.59 -10.35 -0.12
C VAL A 103 -0.51 -11.30 -0.56
N VAL A 104 -1.63 -10.80 -1.10
CA VAL A 104 -2.76 -11.65 -1.53
C VAL A 104 -2.39 -12.57 -2.68
N VAL A 105 -1.65 -12.08 -3.68
CA VAL A 105 -1.15 -12.91 -4.78
C VAL A 105 -0.14 -13.93 -4.27
N GLY A 106 0.76 -13.53 -3.36
CA GLY A 106 1.69 -14.45 -2.70
C GLY A 106 0.97 -15.58 -1.95
N GLN A 107 -0.09 -15.25 -1.20
CA GLN A 107 -0.95 -16.23 -0.54
C GLN A 107 -1.64 -17.16 -1.55
N ALA A 108 -2.15 -16.63 -2.66
CA ALA A 108 -2.76 -17.44 -3.70
C ALA A 108 -1.79 -18.47 -4.29
N LEU A 109 -0.53 -18.08 -4.50
CA LEU A 109 0.52 -18.98 -4.98
C LEU A 109 0.94 -20.01 -3.92
N ILE A 110 1.04 -19.61 -2.64
CA ILE A 110 1.38 -20.52 -1.54
C ILE A 110 0.28 -21.58 -1.35
N LEU A 111 -0.97 -21.12 -1.25
CA LEU A 111 -2.13 -21.97 -1.01
C LEU A 111 -2.61 -22.70 -2.26
N GLY A 112 -2.19 -22.27 -3.46
CA GLY A 112 -2.59 -22.90 -4.72
C GLY A 112 -4.06 -22.66 -5.08
N GLN A 113 -4.71 -21.62 -4.53
CA GLN A 113 -6.15 -21.41 -4.66
C GLN A 113 -6.51 -20.23 -5.56
N LEU A 114 -7.16 -20.54 -6.69
CA LEU A 114 -7.64 -19.58 -7.68
C LEU A 114 -8.58 -18.49 -7.11
N PRO A 115 -9.49 -18.78 -6.15
CA PRO A 115 -10.33 -17.75 -5.54
C PRO A 115 -9.56 -16.56 -4.96
N LEU A 116 -8.34 -16.77 -4.43
CA LEU A 116 -7.51 -15.66 -3.94
C LEU A 116 -6.97 -14.77 -5.04
N LEU A 117 -6.67 -15.32 -6.23
CA LEU A 117 -6.28 -14.49 -7.38
C LEU A 117 -7.45 -13.62 -7.85
N LEU A 118 -8.67 -14.18 -7.88
CA LEU A 118 -9.87 -13.41 -8.21
C LEU A 118 -10.13 -12.30 -7.19
N TYR A 119 -9.97 -12.61 -5.90
CA TYR A 119 -10.04 -11.63 -4.83
C TYR A 119 -8.97 -10.53 -4.99
N GLY A 120 -7.72 -10.90 -5.25
CA GLY A 120 -6.64 -9.94 -5.50
C GLY A 120 -6.91 -9.03 -6.71
N ALA A 121 -7.45 -9.59 -7.79
CA ALA A 121 -7.85 -8.83 -8.98
C ALA A 121 -9.02 -7.86 -8.68
N ALA A 122 -10.03 -8.33 -7.94
CA ALA A 122 -11.14 -7.48 -7.49
C ALA A 122 -10.66 -6.35 -6.59
N PHE A 123 -9.78 -6.64 -5.63
CA PHE A 123 -9.17 -5.64 -4.75
C PHE A 123 -8.35 -4.60 -5.53
N LEU A 124 -7.55 -5.03 -6.51
CA LEU A 124 -6.82 -4.12 -7.40
C LEU A 124 -7.79 -3.23 -8.18
N LEU A 125 -8.87 -3.77 -8.75
CA LEU A 125 -9.83 -2.99 -9.51
C LEU A 125 -10.57 -1.96 -8.64
N ILE A 126 -11.00 -2.37 -7.44
CA ILE A 126 -11.68 -1.50 -6.49
C ILE A 126 -10.75 -0.39 -6.02
N SER A 127 -9.51 -0.73 -5.62
CA SER A 127 -8.52 0.26 -5.19
C SER A 127 -8.10 1.19 -6.34
N ALA A 128 -7.93 0.69 -7.56
CA ALA A 128 -7.64 1.50 -8.74
C ALA A 128 -8.75 2.51 -9.04
N THR A 129 -10.00 2.06 -8.97
CA THR A 129 -11.17 2.93 -9.12
C THR A 129 -11.22 3.96 -8.01
N PHE A 130 -11.08 3.54 -6.75
CA PHE A 130 -11.12 4.45 -5.60
C PHE A 130 -10.03 5.52 -5.66
N VAL A 131 -8.80 5.13 -5.98
CA VAL A 131 -7.69 6.07 -6.16
C VAL A 131 -8.02 7.09 -7.26
N ARG A 132 -8.46 6.61 -8.43
CA ARG A 132 -8.66 7.47 -9.60
C ARG A 132 -9.81 8.46 -9.44
N TRP A 133 -10.88 8.07 -8.76
CA TRP A 133 -12.13 8.83 -8.66
C TRP A 133 -12.28 9.61 -7.35
N TYR A 134 -11.62 9.17 -6.28
CA TYR A 134 -11.72 9.80 -4.97
C TYR A 134 -10.39 10.38 -4.48
N GLU A 135 -9.32 9.58 -4.44
CA GLU A 135 -8.04 10.05 -3.89
C GLU A 135 -7.37 11.11 -4.77
N GLU A 136 -7.22 10.87 -6.08
CA GLU A 136 -6.54 11.84 -6.96
C GLU A 136 -7.26 13.20 -7.00
N PRO A 137 -8.60 13.28 -7.14
CA PRO A 137 -9.29 14.58 -7.10
C PRO A 137 -9.17 15.27 -5.74
N LYS A 138 -9.23 14.52 -4.64
CA LYS A 138 -9.05 15.07 -3.29
C LYS A 138 -7.65 15.64 -3.10
N LEU A 139 -6.62 14.89 -3.48
CA LEU A 139 -5.22 15.33 -3.40
C LEU A 139 -4.95 16.52 -4.31
N LYS A 140 -5.52 16.53 -5.52
CA LYS A 140 -5.44 17.67 -6.43
C LYS A 140 -6.09 18.93 -5.84
N ARG A 141 -7.26 18.82 -5.20
CA ARG A 141 -7.92 19.95 -4.51
C ARG A 141 -7.10 20.47 -3.34
N GLN A 142 -6.41 19.58 -2.62
CA GLN A 142 -5.64 19.93 -1.43
C GLN A 142 -4.25 20.52 -1.74
N PHE A 143 -3.55 19.98 -2.75
CA PHE A 143 -2.14 20.28 -3.01
C PHE A 143 -1.87 20.91 -4.39
N GLY A 144 -2.88 21.01 -5.26
CA GLY A 144 -2.79 21.73 -6.53
C GLY A 144 -1.63 21.31 -7.43
N ALA A 145 -0.80 22.27 -7.81
CA ALA A 145 0.30 22.10 -8.75
C ALA A 145 1.40 21.14 -8.23
N ASP A 146 1.67 21.11 -6.93
CA ASP A 146 2.69 20.22 -6.36
C ASP A 146 2.29 18.74 -6.51
N TYR A 147 1.00 18.44 -6.38
CA TYR A 147 0.50 17.08 -6.65
C TYR A 147 0.57 16.71 -8.12
N GLU A 148 0.33 17.65 -9.04
CA GLU A 148 0.45 17.37 -10.48
C GLU A 148 1.90 17.07 -10.89
N VAL A 149 2.88 17.79 -10.34
CA VAL A 149 4.31 17.49 -10.55
C VAL A 149 4.64 16.10 -10.01
N TYR A 150 4.23 15.80 -8.79
CA TYR A 150 4.43 14.48 -8.20
C TYR A 150 3.75 13.36 -9.00
N ARG A 151 2.51 13.57 -9.45
CA ARG A 151 1.73 12.61 -10.24
C ARG A 151 2.38 12.28 -11.59
N ARG A 152 3.00 13.28 -12.24
CA ARG A 152 3.74 13.08 -13.49
C ARG A 152 5.06 12.36 -13.25
N ALA A 153 5.74 12.66 -12.15
CA ALA A 153 7.03 12.07 -11.83
C ALA A 153 6.92 10.64 -11.29
N VAL A 154 5.88 10.32 -10.52
CA VAL A 154 5.76 9.04 -9.82
C VAL A 154 4.55 8.25 -10.33
N PRO A 155 4.75 7.04 -10.89
CA PRO A 155 3.67 6.18 -11.36
C PRO A 155 2.76 5.72 -10.21
N ALA A 156 1.51 5.41 -10.54
CA ALA A 156 0.50 5.04 -9.55
C ALA A 156 0.74 3.65 -8.93
N TRP A 157 1.11 2.65 -9.75
CA TRP A 157 1.10 1.24 -9.36
C TRP A 157 2.41 0.50 -9.59
N TRP A 158 3.27 1.00 -10.47
CA TRP A 158 4.54 0.35 -10.82
C TRP A 158 5.71 1.06 -10.13
N PRO A 159 6.48 0.42 -9.25
CA PRO A 159 7.60 1.07 -8.59
C PRO A 159 8.68 1.54 -9.58
N ARG A 160 9.13 2.78 -9.42
CA ARG A 160 10.35 3.27 -10.07
C ARG A 160 11.58 2.58 -9.48
N LEU A 161 12.66 2.52 -10.25
CA LEU A 161 13.96 2.04 -9.75
C LEU A 161 14.72 3.11 -8.95
N ARG A 162 14.46 4.39 -9.23
CA ARG A 162 15.12 5.53 -8.58
C ARG A 162 14.09 6.38 -7.82
N PRO A 163 14.41 6.83 -6.60
CA PRO A 163 13.51 7.66 -5.82
C PRO A 163 13.32 9.02 -6.48
N TRP A 164 12.11 9.57 -6.40
CA TRP A 164 11.88 10.97 -6.71
C TRP A 164 12.38 11.88 -5.57
N ASN A 165 13.12 12.93 -5.92
CA ASN A 165 13.60 13.94 -4.99
C ASN A 165 12.90 15.27 -5.27
N SER A 166 12.23 15.83 -4.26
CA SER A 166 11.53 17.11 -4.38
C SER A 166 12.47 18.33 -4.36
N GLU A 167 13.75 18.13 -4.06
CA GLU A 167 14.78 19.19 -3.90
C GLU A 167 15.36 19.70 -5.23
N GLU A 168 15.11 19.03 -6.37
CA GLU A 168 15.54 19.51 -7.69
C GLU A 168 14.86 20.83 -8.13
N LYS A 169 13.89 21.36 -7.36
CA LYS A 169 13.30 22.68 -7.59
C LYS A 169 14.19 23.86 -7.16
N GLY A 170 15.35 23.64 -6.53
CA GLY A 170 16.19 24.71 -5.96
C GLY A 170 17.35 25.22 -6.82
N GLY A 171 17.56 24.69 -8.04
CA GLY A 171 18.78 24.91 -8.82
C GLY A 171 18.69 25.87 -10.01
N GLU A 172 17.54 26.48 -10.28
CA GLU A 172 17.38 27.49 -11.33
C GLU A 172 16.77 28.75 -10.72
N ASN A 173 17.64 29.66 -10.27
CA ASN A 173 17.43 31.10 -10.18
C ASN A 173 18.80 31.77 -10.11
#